data_AF-A0A9W7NIH5-F1
#
_entry.id   AF-A0A9W7NIH5-F1
#
_cell.length_a   1.000
_cell.length_b   1.000
_cell.length_c   1.000
_cell.angle_alpha   90.00
_cell.angle_beta   90.00
_cell.angle_gamma   90.00
#
_symmetry.space_group_name_H-M   'P 1'
#
loop_
_entity.id
_entity.type
_entity.pdbx_description
1 polymer ?
#
loop_
_entity_poly.entity_id
_entity_poly.type
_entity_poly.pdbx_seq_one_letter_code
_entity_poly.pdbx_strand_id
1 'polypeptide(L)'
;MAGWTQRGVWGALAPDELRGLRKKAGLTQAQLAAAVGKGLRTVVSWEQGRGRIDPVTAARIRAACATHTVAAIAAAEAVQDSYCDTSS
;
A
#
# COMPACT_ATOMS: atom_id res chain seq x y z
N MET A 1 -24.63 29.46 -4.89
CA MET A 1 -24.54 27.99 -4.70
C MET A 1 -23.13 27.56 -5.05
N ALA A 2 -22.23 27.48 -4.06
CA ALA A 2 -20.85 27.07 -4.28
C ALA A 2 -20.74 25.55 -4.12
N GLY A 3 -20.42 24.86 -5.21
CA GLY A 3 -20.15 23.42 -5.21
C GLY A 3 -18.78 23.13 -4.60
N TRP A 4 -18.77 22.67 -3.35
CA TRP A 4 -17.55 22.22 -2.68
C TRP A 4 -17.28 20.74 -3.01
N THR A 5 -17.09 20.42 -4.29
CA THR A 5 -16.47 19.14 -4.68
C THR A 5 -14.96 19.25 -4.53
N GLN A 6 -14.45 19.31 -3.29
CA GLN A 6 -13.01 19.17 -3.08
C GLN A 6 -12.61 17.69 -3.11
N ARG A 7 -12.63 17.12 -4.31
CA ARG A 7 -11.94 15.86 -4.66
C ARG A 7 -10.45 16.15 -4.78
N GLY A 8 -9.74 16.22 -3.66
CA GLY A 8 -8.30 16.46 -3.71
C GLY A 8 -7.66 16.42 -2.33
N VAL A 9 -6.91 15.35 -2.08
CA VAL A 9 -5.90 15.24 -1.01
C VAL A 9 -6.45 15.32 0.42
N TRP A 10 -7.34 14.41 0.82
CA TRP A 10 -7.63 14.21 2.24
C TRP A 10 -6.76 13.07 2.81
N GLY A 11 -5.48 13.38 2.96
CA GLY A 11 -4.44 12.50 3.50
C GLY A 11 -3.04 12.91 3.07
N ALA A 12 -2.02 12.48 3.79
CA ALA A 12 -0.61 12.77 3.48
C ALA A 12 -0.04 11.96 2.29
N LEU A 13 -0.87 11.11 1.69
CA LEU A 13 -0.56 10.26 0.55
C LEU A 13 -1.85 10.03 -0.25
N ALA A 14 -1.83 10.36 -1.54
CA ALA A 14 -3.00 10.18 -2.40
C ALA A 14 -3.20 8.69 -2.80
N PRO A 15 -4.43 8.24 -3.11
CA PRO A 15 -4.69 6.85 -3.50
C PRO A 15 -3.89 6.39 -4.71
N ASP A 16 -3.78 7.23 -5.74
CA ASP A 16 -3.02 6.91 -6.95
C ASP A 16 -1.49 6.95 -6.70
N GLU A 17 -1.03 7.83 -5.82
CA GLU A 17 0.38 7.89 -5.39
C GLU A 17 0.76 6.62 -4.63
N LEU A 18 -0.08 6.18 -3.68
CA LEU A 18 0.06 4.91 -2.96
C LEU A 18 0.16 3.72 -3.94
N ARG A 19 -0.80 3.62 -4.86
CA ARG A 19 -0.83 2.53 -5.85
C ARG A 19 0.41 2.57 -6.74
N GLY A 20 0.85 3.76 -7.14
CA GLY A 20 2.04 3.97 -7.95
C GLY A 20 3.32 3.53 -7.25
N LEU A 21 3.53 3.97 -6.00
CA LEU A 21 4.68 3.58 -5.18
C LEU A 21 4.74 2.06 -4.99
N ARG A 22 3.60 1.45 -4.64
CA ARG A 22 3.50 -0.01 -4.45
C ARG A 22 3.87 -0.78 -5.71
N LYS A 23 3.31 -0.39 -6.86
CA LYS A 23 3.59 -1.05 -8.15
C LYS A 23 5.05 -0.88 -8.57
N LYS A 24 5.63 0.30 -8.38
CA LYS A 24 7.07 0.55 -8.62
C LYS A 24 7.98 -0.28 -7.71
N ALA A 25 7.47 -0.64 -6.53
CA ALA A 25 8.11 -1.56 -5.60
C ALA A 25 7.83 -3.04 -5.89
N GLY A 26 7.05 -3.39 -6.94
CA GLY A 26 6.69 -4.79 -7.20
C GLY A 26 5.88 -5.47 -6.09
N LEU A 27 5.28 -4.70 -5.18
CA LEU A 27 4.55 -5.23 -4.03
C LEU A 27 3.08 -5.50 -4.38
N THR A 28 2.54 -6.61 -3.86
CA THR A 28 1.10 -6.81 -3.74
C THR A 28 0.52 -5.94 -2.62
N GLN A 29 -0.81 -5.76 -2.59
CA GLN A 29 -1.47 -5.03 -1.50
C GLN A 29 -1.25 -5.70 -0.14
N ALA A 30 -1.20 -7.04 -0.10
CA ALA A 30 -0.96 -7.82 1.11
C ALA A 30 0.49 -7.65 1.61
N GLN A 31 1.48 -7.71 0.72
CA GLN A 31 2.88 -7.48 1.09
C GLN A 31 3.11 -6.06 1.60
N LEU A 32 2.49 -5.04 0.96
CA LEU A 32 2.55 -3.68 1.47
C LEU A 32 1.92 -3.59 2.87
N ALA A 33 0.74 -4.19 3.06
CA ALA A 33 0.03 -4.20 4.34
C ALA A 33 0.90 -4.80 5.46
N ALA A 34 1.55 -5.94 5.19
CA ALA A 34 2.50 -6.57 6.10
C ALA A 34 3.70 -5.65 6.40
N ALA A 35 4.31 -5.05 5.38
CA ALA A 35 5.48 -4.18 5.53
C ALA A 35 5.20 -2.95 6.41
N VAL A 36 3.98 -2.40 6.38
CA VAL A 36 3.60 -1.23 7.21
C VAL A 36 2.82 -1.59 8.48
N GLY A 37 2.61 -2.88 8.77
CA GLY A 37 1.87 -3.34 9.94
C GLY A 37 0.40 -2.91 9.92
N LYS A 38 -0.26 -2.97 8.75
CA LYS A 38 -1.67 -2.64 8.56
C LYS A 38 -2.42 -3.84 7.99
N GLY A 39 -3.75 -3.81 8.09
CA GLY A 39 -4.60 -4.83 7.49
C GLY A 39 -4.75 -4.65 5.98
N LEU A 40 -4.92 -5.75 5.24
CA LEU A 40 -5.16 -5.72 3.79
C LEU A 40 -6.37 -4.84 3.43
N ARG A 41 -7.50 -4.96 4.15
CA ARG A 41 -8.70 -4.14 3.93
C ARG A 41 -8.42 -2.64 4.09
N THR A 42 -7.50 -2.26 4.97
CA THR A 42 -7.08 -0.87 5.17
C THR A 42 -6.35 -0.34 3.93
N VAL A 43 -5.41 -1.12 3.38
CA VAL A 43 -4.69 -0.76 2.15
C VAL A 43 -5.62 -0.69 0.94
N VAL A 44 -6.54 -1.66 0.80
CA VAL A 44 -7.57 -1.64 -0.25
C VAL A 44 -8.45 -0.39 -0.16
N SER A 45 -8.91 -0.06 1.04
CA SER A 45 -9.71 1.14 1.31
C SER A 45 -8.93 2.40 0.87
N TRP A 46 -7.67 2.54 1.30
CA TRP A 46 -6.84 3.68 0.92
C TRP A 46 -6.60 3.80 -0.58
N GLU A 47 -6.31 2.69 -1.29
CA GLU A 47 -6.13 2.70 -2.76
C GLU A 47 -7.42 2.95 -3.54
N GLN A 48 -8.59 2.84 -2.89
CA GLN A 48 -9.89 3.21 -3.44
C GLN A 48 -10.30 4.65 -3.08
N GLY A 49 -9.44 5.39 -2.36
CA GLY A 49 -9.77 6.73 -1.87
C GLY A 49 -10.73 6.75 -0.69
N ARG A 50 -10.89 5.61 -0.01
CA ARG A 50 -11.69 5.48 1.19
C ARG A 50 -10.77 5.60 2.42
N GLY A 51 -10.96 6.68 3.17
CA GLY A 51 -10.23 6.94 4.40
C GLY A 51 -8.95 7.76 4.21
N ARG A 52 -8.42 8.26 5.34
CA ARG A 52 -7.29 9.18 5.38
C ARG A 52 -6.02 8.46 5.83
N ILE A 53 -4.94 8.67 5.10
CA ILE A 53 -3.58 8.27 5.52
C ILE A 53 -2.95 9.42 6.29
N ASP A 54 -2.55 9.17 7.54
CA ASP A 54 -1.82 10.14 8.34
C ASP A 54 -0.35 10.28 7.87
N PRO A 55 0.33 11.41 8.17
CA PRO A 55 1.70 11.64 7.73
C PRO A 55 2.72 10.57 8.14
N VAL A 56 2.58 9.99 9.34
CA VAL A 56 3.51 8.97 9.85
C VAL A 56 3.35 7.69 9.05
N THR A 57 2.10 7.25 8.84
CA THR A 57 1.82 6.09 8.00
C THR A 57 2.25 6.32 6.54
N ALA A 58 2.04 7.52 5.99
CA ALA A 58 2.50 7.87 4.65
C ALA A 58 4.03 7.78 4.52
N ALA A 59 4.79 8.26 5.52
CA ALA A 59 6.24 8.12 5.56
C ALA A 59 6.67 6.65 5.62
N ARG A 60 6.01 5.81 6.43
CA ARG A 60 6.26 4.36 6.50
C ARG A 60 6.01 3.66 5.17
N ILE A 61 4.94 4.02 4.46
CA ILE A 61 4.64 3.49 3.13
C ILE A 61 5.76 3.85 2.14
N ARG A 62 6.18 5.12 2.10
CA ARG A 62 7.27 5.55 1.21
C ARG A 62 8.58 4.81 1.52
N ALA A 63 8.92 4.67 2.80
CA ALA A 63 10.09 3.93 3.23
C ALA A 63 10.00 2.44 2.82
N ALA A 64 8.87 1.78 3.09
CA ALA A 64 8.65 0.39 2.72
C ALA A 64 8.79 0.17 1.20
N CYS A 65 8.19 1.03 0.37
CA CYS A 65 8.32 0.95 -1.08
C CYS A 65 9.73 1.26 -1.59
N ALA A 66 10.47 2.16 -0.92
CA ALA A 66 11.85 2.48 -1.29
C ALA A 66 12.83 1.33 -0.97
N THR A 67 12.61 0.59 0.12
CA THR A 67 13.41 -0.59 0.48
C THR A 67 13.15 -1.78 -0.45
N HIS A 68 11.94 -1.89 -0.97
CA HIS A 68 11.48 -3.01 -1.80
C HIS A 68 11.40 -2.61 -3.27
N THR A 69 12.46 -2.08 -3.87
CA THR A 69 12.43 -1.85 -5.33
C THR A 69 12.53 -3.18 -6.08
N VAL A 70 11.96 -3.27 -7.27
CA VAL A 70 11.85 -4.52 -8.07
C VAL A 70 13.19 -5.25 -8.28
N ALA A 71 14.32 -4.53 -8.19
CA ALA A 71 15.67 -5.12 -8.22
C ALA A 71 15.99 -5.98 -6.97
N ALA A 72 15.36 -5.72 -5.83
CA ALA A 72 15.59 -6.43 -4.57
C ALA A 72 14.63 -7.62 -4.34
N ILE A 73 13.43 -7.63 -4.95
CA ILE A 73 12.41 -8.69 -4.72
C ILE A 73 12.54 -9.88 -5.67
N ALA A 74 13.20 -9.73 -6.83
CA ALA A 74 13.59 -10.91 -7.63
C ALA A 74 14.43 -11.92 -6.82
N ALA A 75 15.04 -11.51 -5.69
CA ALA A 75 15.74 -12.38 -4.76
C ALA A 75 14.85 -13.05 -3.68
N ALA A 76 13.60 -12.58 -3.47
CA ALA A 76 12.73 -13.01 -2.36
C ALA A 76 11.55 -13.91 -2.78
N GLU A 77 11.27 -14.06 -4.08
CA GLU A 77 10.19 -14.92 -4.62
C GLU A 77 10.31 -16.42 -4.27
N ALA A 78 11.44 -16.88 -3.71
CA ALA A 78 11.63 -18.27 -3.31
C ALA A 78 10.87 -18.70 -2.03
N VAL A 79 10.23 -17.79 -1.29
CA VAL A 79 9.65 -18.09 0.05
C VAL A 79 8.11 -18.13 0.08
N GLN A 80 7.42 -17.64 -0.97
CA GLN A 80 5.96 -17.48 -0.97
C GLN A 80 5.18 -18.73 -1.42
N ASP A 81 5.83 -19.87 -1.65
CA ASP A 81 5.16 -21.14 -2.02
C ASP A 81 4.61 -21.92 -0.81
N SER A 82 4.73 -21.36 0.40
CA SER A 82 4.28 -21.98 1.66
C SER A 82 3.18 -21.15 2.36
N TYR A 83 2.20 -20.67 1.59
CA TYR A 83 0.87 -20.42 2.16
C TYR A 83 0.00 -21.63 1.86
N CYS A 84 0.27 -22.71 2.61
CA CYS A 84 -0.59 -23.87 2.71
C CYS A 84 -1.88 -23.50 3.46
N ASP A 85 -2.99 -23.82 2.80
CA ASP A 85 -4.16 -24.51 3.36
C ASP A 85 -4.53 -24.23 4.84
N THR A 86 -5.61 -23.49 5.07
CA THR A 86 -6.59 -23.88 6.11
C THR A 86 -7.96 -23.26 5.79
N SER A 87 -8.85 -24.07 5.23
CA SER A 87 -10.30 -23.87 5.37
C SER A 87 -10.94 -25.24 5.62
N SER A 88 -11.22 -25.52 6.88
CA SER A 88 -12.20 -26.50 7.34
C SER A 88 -12.93 -25.89 8.54
#